data_AF-A0A2U2ZPP0-F1
#
_entry.id   AF-A0A2U2ZPP0-F1
#
_cell.length_a   1.000
_cell.length_b   1.000
_cell.length_c   1.000
_cell.angle_alpha   90.00
_cell.angle_beta   90.00
_cell.angle_gamma   90.00
#
_symmetry.space_group_name_H-M   'P 1'
#
loop_
_entity.id
_entity.type
_entity.pdbx_description
1 polymer ?
#
loop_
_entity_poly.entity_id
_entity_poly.type
_entity_poly.pdbx_seq_one_letter_code
_entity_poly.pdbx_strand_id
1 'polypeptide(L)'
;MSYRTALSEVLTSVVAPAAEPTRSQGRFPRAAVTALGHAGLLGLTVSGAYGGGGRGLPEAADVVARTARVCPATAAVLGSHYAAVAVVEAYGGPWMRAEIVAGRHLSSLALAERELESDSGLLTPSSGAVRSGDIVALRARKHQVVAAGEADSYVWSSRPLAAPDGLTLWGVPAHAPELFVPARPGGAGPYGSGTSTVFADPVLVPADAMLGADGEGRDIVLRTVLPWLLELRAAAGAAVPDAPVVHVSGGPVRQPADFLAPS
;
A
#
# COMPACT_ATOMS: atom_id res chain seq x y z
N MET A 1 12.32 11.89 22.55
CA MET A 1 13.10 12.16 21.32
C MET A 1 12.12 12.62 20.24
N SER A 2 12.48 13.59 19.39
CA SER A 2 11.58 14.01 18.29
C SER A 2 11.54 12.94 17.19
N TYR A 3 10.43 12.82 16.46
CA TYR A 3 10.34 11.87 15.33
C TYR A 3 11.40 12.16 14.26
N ARG A 4 11.76 13.44 14.06
CA ARG A 4 12.81 13.84 13.11
C ARG A 4 14.18 13.35 13.51
N THR A 5 14.50 13.40 14.80
CA THR A 5 15.77 12.88 15.33
C THR A 5 15.85 11.37 15.13
N ALA A 6 14.79 10.64 15.50
CA ALA A 6 14.72 9.20 15.31
C ALA A 6 14.82 8.81 13.82
N LEU A 7 14.12 9.54 12.96
CA LEU A 7 14.20 9.36 11.51
C LEU A 7 15.62 9.60 10.99
N SER A 8 16.26 10.72 11.34
CA SER A 8 17.62 11.02 10.89
C SER A 8 18.61 9.92 11.28
N GLU A 9 18.51 9.40 12.51
CA GLU A 9 19.34 8.30 12.97
C GLU A 9 19.13 7.03 12.14
N VAL A 10 17.88 6.61 11.93
CA VAL A 10 17.55 5.43 11.11
C VAL A 10 17.96 5.62 9.64
N LEU A 11 17.77 6.81 9.08
CA LEU A 11 18.17 7.12 7.71
C LEU A 11 19.68 6.95 7.51
N THR A 12 20.49 7.47 8.43
CA THR A 12 21.95 7.37 8.33
C THR A 12 22.47 5.96 8.65
N SER A 13 21.95 5.33 9.70
CA SER A 13 22.49 4.06 10.21
C SER A 13 21.98 2.81 9.49
N VAL A 14 20.78 2.84 8.91
CA VAL A 14 20.13 1.66 8.33
C VAL A 14 19.67 1.88 6.89
N VAL A 15 18.94 2.96 6.61
CA VAL A 15 18.35 3.17 5.27
C VAL A 15 19.41 3.45 4.21
N ALA A 16 20.35 4.36 4.48
CA ALA A 16 21.41 4.69 3.52
C ALA A 16 22.30 3.49 3.18
N PRO A 17 22.79 2.67 4.15
CA PRO A 17 23.51 1.44 3.83
C PRO A 17 22.70 0.41 3.01
N ALA A 18 21.38 0.33 3.24
CA ALA A 18 20.50 -0.61 2.54
C ALA A 18 20.02 -0.10 1.16
N ALA A 19 20.24 1.17 0.84
CA ALA A 19 19.70 1.82 -0.36
C ALA A 19 20.25 1.21 -1.66
N GLU A 20 21.56 0.93 -1.71
CA GLU A 20 22.21 0.44 -2.92
C GLU A 20 21.79 -1.00 -3.30
N PRO A 21 21.76 -1.98 -2.38
CA PRO A 21 21.19 -3.30 -2.67
C PRO A 21 19.71 -3.23 -3.08
N THR A 22 18.93 -2.35 -2.44
CA THR A 22 17.51 -2.15 -2.80
C THR A 22 17.38 -1.65 -4.23
N ARG A 23 18.21 -0.67 -4.62
CA ARG A 23 18.20 -0.02 -5.94
C ARG A 23 18.73 -0.92 -7.06
N SER A 24 19.80 -1.67 -6.83
CA SER A 24 20.48 -2.45 -7.87
C SER A 24 19.98 -3.89 -8.01
N GLN A 25 19.53 -4.51 -6.91
CA GLN A 25 19.12 -5.92 -6.87
C GLN A 25 17.61 -6.10 -6.70
N GLY A 26 16.88 -5.02 -6.45
CA GLY A 26 15.44 -5.08 -6.21
C GLY A 26 15.08 -5.80 -4.91
N ARG A 27 16.03 -5.86 -3.96
CA ARG A 27 15.80 -6.50 -2.66
C ARG A 27 14.87 -5.64 -1.82
N PHE A 28 13.84 -6.24 -1.23
CA PHE A 28 12.95 -5.54 -0.31
C PHE A 28 13.72 -4.97 0.91
N PRO A 29 13.50 -3.70 1.30
CA PRO A 29 14.27 -3.04 2.36
C PRO A 29 13.77 -3.43 3.77
N ARG A 30 13.67 -4.73 4.08
CA ARG A 30 13.14 -5.26 5.34
C ARG A 30 13.82 -4.67 6.58
N ALA A 31 15.15 -4.55 6.55
CA ALA A 31 15.94 -4.01 7.66
C ALA A 31 15.59 -2.53 7.92
N ALA A 32 15.39 -1.73 6.86
CA ALA A 32 14.97 -0.34 6.98
C ALA A 32 13.57 -0.24 7.59
N VAL A 33 12.60 -1.00 7.09
CA VAL A 33 11.23 -1.02 7.61
C VAL A 33 11.21 -1.41 9.09
N THR A 34 11.97 -2.44 9.48
CA THR A 34 12.07 -2.89 10.87
C THR A 34 12.66 -1.81 11.77
N ALA A 35 13.73 -1.14 11.34
CA ALA A 35 14.35 -0.06 12.10
C ALA A 35 13.42 1.17 12.25
N LEU A 36 12.67 1.51 11.18
CA LEU A 36 11.64 2.54 11.23
C LEU A 36 10.52 2.17 12.21
N GLY A 37 10.12 0.89 12.25
CA GLY A 37 9.19 0.35 13.24
C GLY A 37 9.68 0.52 14.67
N HIS A 38 10.91 0.09 14.97
CA HIS A 38 11.52 0.26 16.30
C HIS A 38 11.66 1.74 16.71
N ALA A 39 11.84 2.64 15.75
CA ALA A 39 11.87 4.09 15.97
C ALA A 39 10.48 4.72 16.18
N GLY A 40 9.40 3.92 16.13
CA GLY A 40 8.01 4.37 16.30
C GLY A 40 7.42 5.05 15.06
N LEU A 41 8.09 4.95 13.90
CA LEU A 41 7.67 5.68 12.70
C LEU A 41 6.54 4.97 11.95
N LEU A 42 6.36 3.65 12.07
CA LEU A 42 5.18 2.97 11.51
C LEU A 42 3.89 3.44 12.22
N GLY A 43 3.92 3.57 13.55
CA GLY A 43 2.82 4.10 14.36
C GLY A 43 2.73 5.62 14.45
N LEU A 44 3.42 6.38 13.60
CA LEU A 44 3.53 7.83 13.73
C LEU A 44 2.18 8.56 13.70
N THR A 45 1.27 8.09 12.86
CA THR A 45 -0.04 8.71 12.60
C THR A 45 -1.19 8.07 13.36
N VAL A 46 -0.92 6.98 14.10
CA VAL A 46 -1.89 6.40 15.03
C VAL A 46 -2.07 7.35 16.21
N SER A 47 -3.30 7.51 16.69
CA SER A 47 -3.61 8.41 17.81
C SER A 47 -2.80 8.06 19.07
N GLY A 48 -2.43 9.10 19.82
CA GLY A 48 -1.79 8.95 21.13
C GLY A 48 -2.65 8.19 22.13
N ALA A 49 -3.98 8.14 21.93
CA ALA A 49 -4.88 7.32 22.74
C ALA A 49 -4.59 5.82 22.64
N TYR A 50 -3.97 5.37 21.55
CA TYR A 50 -3.53 4.00 21.32
C TYR A 50 -2.01 3.82 21.49
N GLY A 51 -1.32 4.83 22.02
CA GLY A 51 0.15 4.83 22.18
C GLY A 51 0.93 5.22 20.93
N GLY A 52 0.26 5.69 19.87
CA GLY A 52 0.90 6.14 18.63
C GLY A 52 1.52 7.53 18.74
N GLY A 53 2.13 7.98 17.63
CA GLY A 53 2.81 9.27 17.56
C GLY A 53 1.86 10.48 17.53
N GLY A 54 0.57 10.27 17.26
CA GLY A 54 -0.47 11.30 17.23
C GLY A 54 -0.23 12.39 16.18
N ARG A 55 0.50 12.09 15.11
CA ARG A 55 0.82 13.05 14.04
C ARG A 55 -0.15 12.93 12.86
N GLY A 56 -0.14 13.95 12.00
CA GLY A 56 -1.00 14.00 10.83
C GLY A 56 -0.27 13.67 9.53
N LEU A 57 -1.01 13.84 8.44
CA LEU A 57 -0.49 13.74 7.08
C LEU A 57 0.75 14.64 6.82
N PRO A 58 0.85 15.89 7.35
CA PRO A 58 2.05 16.72 7.13
C PRO A 58 3.34 16.10 7.67
N GLU A 59 3.32 15.51 8.87
CA GLU A 59 4.50 14.83 9.41
C GLU A 59 4.80 13.54 8.67
N ALA A 60 3.78 12.78 8.26
CA ALA A 60 3.98 11.60 7.42
C ALA A 60 4.63 11.96 6.08
N ALA A 61 4.20 13.08 5.46
CA ALA A 61 4.79 13.61 4.24
C ALA A 61 6.26 14.03 4.44
N ASP A 62 6.61 14.67 5.56
CA ASP A 62 8.01 15.00 5.91
C ASP A 62 8.87 13.74 6.06
N VAL A 63 8.35 12.69 6.72
CA VAL A 63 9.04 11.39 6.84
C VAL A 63 9.26 10.75 5.47
N VAL A 64 8.22 10.69 4.64
CA VAL A 64 8.29 10.10 3.30
C VAL A 64 9.25 10.88 2.40
N ALA A 65 9.18 12.21 2.38
CA ALA A 65 10.06 13.06 1.58
C ALA A 65 11.54 12.88 1.97
N ARG A 66 11.85 12.88 3.27
CA ARG A 66 13.24 12.66 3.75
C ARG A 66 13.74 11.26 3.41
N THR A 67 12.88 10.25 3.54
CA THR A 67 13.22 8.88 3.19
C THR A 67 13.45 8.73 1.69
N ALA A 68 12.65 9.40 0.85
CA ALA A 68 12.75 9.33 -0.61
C ALA A 68 14.09 9.86 -1.13
N ARG A 69 14.68 10.86 -0.47
CA ARG A 69 16.05 11.36 -0.78
C ARG A 69 17.13 10.30 -0.60
N VAL A 70 16.90 9.30 0.25
CA VAL A 70 17.87 8.26 0.59
C VAL A 70 17.56 6.95 -0.13
N CYS A 71 16.30 6.51 -0.07
CA CYS A 71 15.84 5.27 -0.69
C CYS A 71 14.37 5.42 -1.16
N PRO A 72 14.13 5.71 -2.45
CA PRO A 72 12.78 5.85 -3.00
C PRO A 72 11.88 4.63 -2.78
N ALA A 73 12.44 3.42 -2.82
CA ALA A 73 11.69 2.18 -2.55
C ALA A 73 11.19 2.10 -1.10
N THR A 74 12.01 2.44 -0.11
CA THR A 74 11.59 2.50 1.30
C THR A 74 10.51 3.57 1.50
N ALA A 75 10.65 4.72 0.82
CA ALA A 75 9.66 5.78 0.88
C ALA A 75 8.31 5.36 0.28
N ALA A 76 8.30 4.62 -0.83
CA ALA A 76 7.07 4.07 -1.40
C ALA A 76 6.37 3.10 -0.46
N VAL A 77 7.13 2.25 0.25
CA VAL A 77 6.59 1.34 1.27
C VAL A 77 5.94 2.13 2.41
N LEU A 78 6.63 3.15 2.95
CA LEU A 78 6.05 4.02 3.98
C LEU A 78 4.83 4.80 3.50
N GLY A 79 4.84 5.26 2.25
CA GLY A 79 3.71 5.97 1.64
C GLY A 79 2.45 5.12 1.60
N SER A 80 2.57 3.88 1.09
CA SER A 80 1.45 2.92 1.08
C SER A 80 1.01 2.57 2.51
N HIS A 81 1.98 2.41 3.41
CA HIS A 81 1.70 2.13 4.82
C HIS A 81 0.87 3.22 5.48
N TYR A 82 1.29 4.48 5.43
CA TYR A 82 0.55 5.57 6.07
C TYR A 82 -0.85 5.76 5.46
N ALA A 83 -1.01 5.58 4.14
CA ALA A 83 -2.32 5.63 3.52
C ALA A 83 -3.23 4.48 3.98
N ALA A 84 -2.69 3.28 4.19
CA ALA A 84 -3.43 2.17 4.79
C ALA A 84 -3.75 2.41 6.27
N VAL A 85 -2.78 2.92 7.05
CA VAL A 85 -2.95 3.26 8.48
C VAL A 85 -4.02 4.32 8.67
N ALA A 86 -4.19 5.27 7.74
CA ALA A 86 -5.27 6.24 7.82
C ALA A 86 -6.67 5.58 7.83
N VAL A 87 -6.85 4.49 7.09
CA VAL A 87 -8.09 3.69 7.12
C VAL A 87 -8.17 2.86 8.40
N VAL A 88 -7.08 2.22 8.81
CA VAL A 88 -7.02 1.41 10.04
C VAL A 88 -7.27 2.24 11.29
N GLU A 89 -6.76 3.46 11.35
CA GLU A 89 -6.99 4.38 12.46
C GLU A 89 -8.48 4.67 12.62
N ALA A 90 -9.18 4.95 11.52
CA ALA A 90 -10.60 5.27 11.52
C ALA A 90 -11.50 4.04 11.72
N TYR A 91 -11.18 2.89 11.12
CA TYR A 91 -12.12 1.76 10.99
C TYR A 91 -11.56 0.40 11.42
N GLY A 92 -10.27 0.29 11.71
CA GLY A 92 -9.62 -0.97 12.04
C GLY A 92 -9.93 -1.47 13.46
N GLY A 93 -9.49 -2.70 13.75
CA GLY A 93 -9.57 -3.29 15.09
C GLY A 93 -8.47 -2.79 16.03
N PRO A 94 -8.69 -2.80 17.37
CA PRO A 94 -7.69 -2.37 18.35
C PRO A 94 -6.35 -3.12 18.26
N TRP A 95 -6.40 -4.42 17.97
CA TRP A 95 -5.21 -5.27 17.82
C TRP A 95 -4.28 -4.77 16.70
N MET A 96 -4.84 -4.42 15.54
CA MET A 96 -4.03 -3.95 14.40
C MET A 96 -3.35 -2.62 14.72
N ARG A 97 -4.06 -1.68 15.36
CA ARG A 97 -3.46 -0.41 15.83
C ARG A 97 -2.32 -0.66 16.82
N ALA A 98 -2.50 -1.59 17.76
CA ALA A 98 -1.47 -1.91 18.75
C ALA A 98 -0.20 -2.48 18.12
N GLU A 99 -0.32 -3.40 17.14
CA GLU A 99 0.85 -3.95 16.45
C GLU A 99 1.55 -2.93 15.54
N ILE A 100 0.79 -2.02 14.90
CA ILE A 100 1.34 -0.89 14.13
C ILE A 100 2.13 0.05 15.06
N VAL A 101 1.55 0.42 16.21
CA VAL A 101 2.21 1.26 17.23
C VAL A 101 3.48 0.62 17.76
N ALA A 102 3.45 -0.70 17.97
CA ALA A 102 4.61 -1.46 18.40
C ALA A 102 5.69 -1.62 17.32
N GLY A 103 5.45 -1.12 16.10
CA GLY A 103 6.39 -1.19 14.98
C GLY A 103 6.55 -2.57 14.36
N ARG A 104 5.58 -3.48 14.61
CA ARG A 104 5.63 -4.89 14.17
C ARG A 104 4.68 -5.21 13.03
N HIS A 105 3.88 -4.24 12.57
CA HIS A 105 2.84 -4.47 11.57
C HIS A 105 2.91 -3.44 10.44
N LEU A 106 3.24 -3.91 9.25
CA LEU A 106 3.24 -3.17 7.99
C LEU A 106 1.93 -3.44 7.23
N SER A 107 1.02 -2.46 7.21
CA SER A 107 -0.14 -2.50 6.31
C SER A 107 0.17 -1.88 4.94
N SER A 108 -0.56 -2.30 3.90
CA SER A 108 -0.47 -1.71 2.54
C SER A 108 -1.85 -1.64 1.88
N LEU A 109 -1.97 -0.90 0.77
CA LEU A 109 -3.21 -0.78 -0.02
C LEU A 109 -3.28 -1.85 -1.12
N ALA A 110 -4.41 -2.56 -1.23
CA ALA A 110 -4.70 -3.54 -2.28
C ALA A 110 -6.06 -3.26 -2.93
N LEU A 111 -6.13 -2.16 -3.69
CA LEU A 111 -7.40 -1.62 -4.20
C LEU A 111 -7.60 -1.85 -5.70
N ALA A 112 -6.56 -1.64 -6.52
CA ALA A 112 -6.65 -1.69 -7.98
C ALA A 112 -6.77 -3.11 -8.52
N GLU A 113 -7.66 -3.36 -9.47
CA GLU A 113 -7.84 -4.66 -10.15
C GLU A 113 -7.47 -4.66 -11.63
N ARG A 114 -6.99 -3.51 -12.09
CA ARG A 114 -6.43 -3.30 -13.43
C ARG A 114 -5.16 -2.50 -13.24
N GLU A 115 -4.24 -2.59 -14.20
CA GLU A 115 -3.14 -1.63 -14.25
C GLU A 115 -3.73 -0.22 -14.32
N LEU A 116 -3.31 0.64 -13.40
CA LEU A 116 -3.83 1.98 -13.29
C LEU A 116 -3.11 2.88 -14.30
N GLU A 117 -3.85 3.35 -15.28
CA GLU A 117 -3.47 4.53 -16.07
C GLU A 117 -3.78 5.83 -15.29
N SER A 118 -4.70 5.76 -14.32
CA SER A 118 -5.05 6.84 -13.38
C SER A 118 -5.62 6.26 -12.08
N ASP A 119 -5.65 7.05 -11.01
CA ASP A 119 -6.19 6.63 -9.69
C ASP A 119 -7.71 6.35 -9.69
N SER A 120 -8.41 6.64 -10.79
CA SER A 120 -9.84 6.32 -10.95
C SER A 120 -10.14 4.82 -10.81
N GLY A 121 -9.19 3.95 -11.18
CA GLY A 121 -9.33 2.50 -11.07
C GLY A 121 -9.36 1.98 -9.62
N LEU A 122 -9.05 2.83 -8.63
CA LEU A 122 -9.20 2.50 -7.20
C LEU A 122 -10.66 2.48 -6.74
N LEU A 123 -11.58 3.10 -7.49
CA LEU A 123 -12.97 3.35 -7.07
C LEU A 123 -13.99 2.34 -7.62
N THR A 124 -13.55 1.44 -8.50
CA THR A 124 -14.44 0.54 -9.26
C THR A 124 -13.93 -0.91 -9.21
N PRO A 125 -14.06 -1.60 -8.05
CA PRO A 125 -13.73 -3.02 -8.00
C PRO A 125 -14.68 -3.84 -8.87
N SER A 126 -14.13 -4.87 -9.49
CA SER A 126 -14.87 -5.88 -10.24
C SER A 126 -14.97 -7.21 -9.48
N SER A 127 -14.13 -7.41 -8.47
CA SER A 127 -14.15 -8.57 -7.59
C SER A 127 -15.36 -8.58 -6.67
N GLY A 128 -15.95 -9.76 -6.48
CA GLY A 128 -17.05 -9.97 -5.54
C GLY A 128 -16.55 -10.39 -4.16
N ALA A 129 -17.41 -10.15 -3.17
CA ALA A 129 -17.32 -10.74 -1.84
C ALA A 129 -18.55 -11.64 -1.63
N VAL A 130 -18.37 -12.81 -1.02
CA VAL A 130 -19.48 -13.72 -0.71
C VAL A 130 -19.45 -14.04 0.78
N ARG A 131 -20.55 -13.72 1.49
CA ARG A 131 -20.68 -13.98 2.92
C ARG A 131 -21.35 -15.33 3.18
N SER A 132 -20.79 -16.10 4.10
CA SER A 132 -21.38 -17.31 4.67
C SER A 132 -21.21 -17.27 6.19
N GLY A 133 -22.30 -16.94 6.90
CA GLY A 133 -22.27 -16.72 8.35
C GLY A 133 -21.32 -15.57 8.73
N ASP A 134 -20.33 -15.89 9.56
CA ASP A 134 -19.32 -14.93 10.04
C ASP A 134 -18.05 -14.91 9.20
N ILE A 135 -18.05 -15.57 8.04
CA ILE A 135 -16.91 -15.61 7.11
C ILE A 135 -17.30 -14.94 5.79
N VAL A 136 -16.36 -14.22 5.21
CA VAL A 136 -16.44 -13.61 3.88
C VAL A 136 -15.32 -14.15 3.01
N ALA A 137 -15.69 -14.66 1.84
CA ALA A 137 -14.77 -15.09 0.80
C ALA A 137 -14.51 -13.94 -0.18
N LEU A 138 -13.24 -13.58 -0.36
CA LEU A 138 -12.79 -12.52 -1.27
C LEU A 138 -11.95 -13.13 -2.39
N ARG A 139 -12.31 -12.84 -3.64
CA ARG A 139 -11.59 -13.33 -4.82
C ARG A 139 -11.23 -12.15 -5.71
N ALA A 140 -9.95 -11.78 -5.74
CA ALA A 140 -9.49 -10.73 -6.65
C ALA A 140 -8.04 -10.94 -7.07
N ARG A 141 -7.66 -10.19 -8.11
CA ARG A 141 -6.28 -9.94 -8.50
C ARG A 141 -6.04 -8.46 -8.27
N LYS A 142 -5.24 -8.13 -7.27
CA LYS A 142 -4.92 -6.74 -6.91
C LYS A 142 -3.59 -6.36 -7.51
N HIS A 143 -3.57 -5.36 -8.37
CA HIS A 143 -2.38 -4.91 -9.10
C HIS A 143 -1.70 -3.75 -8.37
N GLN A 144 -0.41 -3.56 -8.66
CA GLN A 144 0.41 -2.46 -8.13
C GLN A 144 0.39 -2.35 -6.59
N VAL A 145 0.31 -3.50 -5.91
CA VAL A 145 0.34 -3.56 -4.45
C VAL A 145 1.78 -3.40 -4.00
N VAL A 146 2.09 -2.28 -3.35
CA VAL A 146 3.40 -2.03 -2.74
C VAL A 146 3.59 -2.97 -1.55
N ALA A 147 4.82 -3.45 -1.32
CA ALA A 147 5.12 -4.44 -0.29
C ALA A 147 4.26 -5.72 -0.40
N ALA A 148 3.93 -6.13 -1.63
CA ALA A 148 3.20 -7.38 -1.87
C ALA A 148 4.03 -8.58 -1.39
N GLY A 149 3.45 -9.37 -0.50
CA GLY A 149 4.11 -10.52 0.14
C GLY A 149 5.05 -10.13 1.27
N GLU A 150 5.23 -8.83 1.51
CA GLU A 150 6.14 -8.29 2.52
C GLU A 150 5.37 -7.55 3.64
N ALA A 151 4.18 -7.03 3.35
CA ALA A 151 3.22 -6.48 4.32
C ALA A 151 2.60 -7.59 5.18
N ASP A 152 2.13 -7.21 6.36
CA ASP A 152 1.41 -8.09 7.31
C ASP A 152 -0.12 -8.05 7.08
N SER A 153 -0.63 -6.95 6.54
CA SER A 153 -2.03 -6.85 6.10
C SER A 153 -2.24 -5.93 4.90
N TYR A 154 -3.39 -6.10 4.24
CA TYR A 154 -3.85 -5.24 3.17
C TYR A 154 -5.18 -4.58 3.52
N VAL A 155 -5.33 -3.29 3.21
CA VAL A 155 -6.64 -2.66 3.01
C VAL A 155 -7.11 -3.02 1.62
N TRP A 156 -8.08 -3.92 1.55
CA TRP A 156 -8.53 -4.58 0.32
C TRP A 156 -9.91 -4.10 -0.09
N SER A 157 -10.15 -3.84 -1.37
CA SER A 157 -11.49 -3.49 -1.87
C SER A 157 -12.22 -4.67 -2.52
N SER A 158 -13.54 -4.70 -2.45
CA SER A 158 -14.40 -5.56 -3.25
C SER A 158 -15.68 -4.81 -3.63
N ARG A 159 -16.50 -5.40 -4.50
CA ARG A 159 -17.92 -5.04 -4.56
C ARG A 159 -18.59 -5.28 -3.20
N PRO A 160 -19.66 -4.53 -2.90
CA PRO A 160 -20.42 -4.73 -1.67
C PRO A 160 -21.05 -6.11 -1.59
N LEU A 161 -21.37 -6.55 -0.37
CA LEU A 161 -22.10 -7.78 -0.11
C LEU A 161 -23.58 -7.66 -0.48
N ALA A 162 -24.21 -6.55 -0.11
CA ALA A 162 -25.65 -6.33 -0.25
C ALA A 162 -25.99 -5.02 -0.98
N ALA A 163 -25.14 -4.00 -0.92
CA ALA A 163 -25.41 -2.74 -1.62
C ALA A 163 -25.36 -2.93 -3.15
N PRO A 164 -26.28 -2.28 -3.90
CA PRO A 164 -26.39 -2.46 -5.36
C PRO A 164 -25.17 -1.91 -6.12
N ASP A 165 -24.53 -0.89 -5.55
CA ASP A 165 -23.34 -0.24 -6.06
C ASP A 165 -22.44 0.22 -4.92
N GLY A 166 -21.20 0.58 -5.25
CA GLY A 166 -20.21 1.02 -4.28
C GLY A 166 -18.99 0.12 -4.24
N LEU A 167 -18.27 0.20 -3.13
CA LEU A 167 -17.17 -0.69 -2.80
C LEU A 167 -17.14 -0.89 -1.28
N THR A 168 -16.64 -2.03 -0.85
CA THR A 168 -16.44 -2.36 0.57
C THR A 168 -14.95 -2.58 0.82
N LEU A 169 -14.46 -2.10 1.96
CA LEU A 169 -13.07 -2.26 2.36
C LEU A 169 -12.94 -3.35 3.43
N TRP A 170 -11.81 -4.06 3.40
CA TRP A 170 -11.53 -5.18 4.29
C TRP A 170 -10.09 -5.11 4.79
N GLY A 171 -9.87 -5.50 6.05
CA GLY A 171 -8.54 -5.81 6.57
C GLY A 171 -8.21 -7.27 6.28
N VAL A 172 -7.34 -7.52 5.29
CA VAL A 172 -6.97 -8.89 4.88
C VAL A 172 -5.57 -9.22 5.38
N PRO A 173 -5.38 -10.28 6.21
CA PRO A 173 -4.04 -10.74 6.59
C PRO A 173 -3.24 -11.20 5.38
N ALA A 174 -1.98 -10.76 5.28
CA ALA A 174 -1.16 -11.02 4.09
C ALA A 174 -0.64 -12.47 3.98
N HIS A 175 -0.73 -13.23 5.06
CA HIS A 175 -0.35 -14.65 5.12
C HIS A 175 -1.56 -15.57 5.23
N ALA A 176 -2.76 -15.06 4.92
CA ALA A 176 -3.96 -15.88 4.89
C ALA A 176 -3.85 -16.99 3.81
N PRO A 177 -4.41 -18.19 4.05
CA PRO A 177 -4.49 -19.23 3.04
C PRO A 177 -5.16 -18.73 1.74
N GLU A 178 -4.75 -19.28 0.61
CA GLU A 178 -5.24 -18.91 -0.72
C GLU A 178 -5.00 -17.44 -1.14
N LEU A 179 -4.15 -16.72 -0.40
CA LEU A 179 -3.57 -15.45 -0.81
C LEU A 179 -2.10 -15.64 -1.16
N PHE A 180 -1.70 -15.30 -2.39
CA PHE A 180 -0.32 -15.48 -2.84
C PHE A 180 0.18 -14.34 -3.74
N VAL A 181 1.50 -14.22 -3.80
CA VAL A 181 2.22 -13.27 -4.64
C VAL A 181 3.15 -14.07 -5.56
N PRO A 182 3.17 -13.81 -6.88
CA PRO A 182 4.04 -14.54 -7.79
C PRO A 182 5.52 -14.27 -7.49
N ALA A 183 6.35 -15.30 -7.67
CA ALA A 183 7.77 -15.30 -7.31
C ALA A 183 8.63 -14.22 -8.01
N ARG A 184 8.13 -13.62 -9.10
CA ARG A 184 8.75 -12.45 -9.73
C ARG A 184 7.83 -11.25 -9.59
N PRO A 185 8.21 -10.23 -8.81
CA PRO A 185 7.48 -8.97 -8.77
C PRO A 185 7.44 -8.36 -10.18
N GLY A 186 6.23 -8.17 -10.70
CA GLY A 186 5.98 -7.60 -12.04
C GLY A 186 5.18 -6.30 -11.98
N GLY A 187 5.50 -5.41 -11.03
CA GLY A 187 4.73 -4.18 -10.80
C GLY A 187 5.45 -2.90 -11.21
N ALA A 188 4.70 -1.93 -11.71
CA ALA A 188 5.16 -0.56 -11.91
C ALA A 188 5.27 0.17 -10.55
N GLY A 189 6.47 0.23 -10.00
CA GLY A 189 6.82 0.93 -8.76
C GLY A 189 8.35 1.00 -8.59
N PRO A 190 8.89 1.76 -7.61
CA PRO A 190 10.34 1.83 -7.43
C PRO A 190 10.92 0.43 -7.22
N TYR A 191 11.98 0.10 -7.97
CA TYR A 191 12.61 -1.21 -7.88
C TYR A 191 13.07 -1.47 -6.43
N GLY A 192 12.72 -2.63 -5.88
CA GLY A 192 12.93 -2.97 -4.47
C GLY A 192 11.78 -2.65 -3.52
N SER A 193 10.72 -1.95 -3.95
CA SER A 193 9.53 -1.70 -3.10
C SER A 193 8.62 -2.92 -2.89
N GLY A 194 8.92 -4.05 -3.53
CA GLY A 194 8.05 -5.24 -3.51
C GLY A 194 6.71 -5.01 -4.23
N THR A 195 6.64 -4.04 -5.16
CA THR A 195 5.40 -3.80 -5.91
C THR A 195 5.08 -4.97 -6.83
N SER A 196 3.93 -5.62 -6.62
CA SER A 196 3.52 -6.79 -7.40
C SER A 196 2.00 -6.90 -7.49
N THR A 197 1.53 -8.02 -8.05
CA THR A 197 0.12 -8.42 -8.03
C THR A 197 -0.11 -9.38 -6.86
N VAL A 198 -1.16 -9.16 -6.08
CA VAL A 198 -1.63 -10.08 -5.04
C VAL A 198 -2.84 -10.83 -5.57
N PHE A 199 -2.82 -12.16 -5.48
CA PHE A 199 -3.90 -13.03 -5.93
C PHE A 199 -4.62 -13.61 -4.71
N ALA A 200 -5.95 -13.70 -4.78
CA ALA A 200 -6.77 -14.39 -3.80
C ALA A 200 -7.81 -15.30 -4.49
N ASP A 201 -7.90 -16.57 -4.10
CA ASP A 201 -8.76 -17.57 -4.75
C ASP A 201 -9.38 -18.63 -3.79
N PRO A 202 -10.51 -18.32 -3.13
CA PRO A 202 -10.75 -17.06 -2.44
C PRO A 202 -9.99 -17.03 -1.10
N VAL A 203 -9.54 -15.85 -0.67
CA VAL A 203 -9.09 -15.66 0.71
C VAL A 203 -10.30 -15.55 1.63
N LEU A 204 -10.24 -16.18 2.80
CA LEU A 204 -11.30 -16.13 3.81
C LEU A 204 -10.94 -15.14 4.91
N VAL A 205 -11.87 -14.22 5.21
CA VAL A 205 -11.74 -13.26 6.32
C VAL A 205 -12.99 -13.30 7.18
N PRO A 206 -12.90 -12.98 8.48
CA PRO A 206 -14.09 -12.86 9.31
C PRO A 206 -14.92 -11.63 8.87
N ALA A 207 -16.23 -11.67 9.10
CA ALA A 207 -17.14 -10.59 8.69
C ALA A 207 -16.83 -9.25 9.41
N ASP A 208 -16.21 -9.30 10.59
CA ASP A 208 -15.74 -8.14 11.35
C ASP A 208 -14.41 -7.56 10.83
N ALA A 209 -13.80 -8.17 9.81
CA ALA A 209 -12.67 -7.59 9.08
C ALA A 209 -13.09 -6.43 8.16
N MET A 210 -14.39 -6.15 8.01
CA MET A 210 -14.91 -5.03 7.23
C MET A 210 -14.46 -3.70 7.84
N LEU A 211 -13.94 -2.81 6.98
CA LEU A 211 -13.47 -1.48 7.36
C LEU A 211 -14.50 -0.43 6.89
N GLY A 212 -15.33 0.02 7.83
CA GLY A 212 -16.51 0.84 7.55
C GLY A 212 -17.75 -0.02 7.29
N ALA A 213 -18.81 0.57 6.74
CA ALA A 213 -20.02 -0.19 6.38
C ALA A 213 -19.96 -0.72 4.94
N ASP A 214 -20.78 -1.74 4.65
CA ASP A 214 -20.91 -2.31 3.32
C ASP A 214 -21.40 -1.26 2.31
N GLY A 215 -20.68 -1.07 1.21
CA GLY A 215 -20.98 -0.05 0.19
C GLY A 215 -20.38 1.34 0.43
N GLU A 216 -19.94 1.66 1.65
CA GLU A 216 -19.41 2.99 1.99
C GLU A 216 -17.94 3.20 1.66
N GLY A 217 -17.23 2.15 1.23
CA GLY A 217 -15.80 2.21 0.95
C GLY A 217 -15.41 3.26 -0.08
N ARG A 218 -16.33 3.67 -0.97
CA ARG A 218 -16.05 4.73 -1.95
C ARG A 218 -15.84 6.07 -1.28
N ASP A 219 -16.65 6.40 -0.28
CA ASP A 219 -16.48 7.62 0.52
C ASP A 219 -15.15 7.56 1.30
N ILE A 220 -14.84 6.40 1.89
CA ILE A 220 -13.58 6.19 2.60
C ILE A 220 -12.38 6.39 1.69
N VAL A 221 -12.41 5.83 0.46
CA VAL A 221 -11.32 6.01 -0.50
C VAL A 221 -11.18 7.48 -0.91
N LEU A 222 -12.28 8.16 -1.23
CA LEU A 222 -12.24 9.56 -1.67
C LEU A 222 -11.79 10.53 -0.57
N ARG A 223 -12.24 10.33 0.67
CA ARG A 223 -12.01 11.27 1.77
C ARG A 223 -10.80 10.94 2.64
N THR A 224 -10.35 9.68 2.62
CA THR A 224 -9.23 9.21 3.43
C THR A 224 -8.09 8.73 2.55
N VAL A 225 -8.30 7.71 1.73
CA VAL A 225 -7.18 7.09 0.99
C VAL A 225 -6.55 8.04 -0.02
N LEU A 226 -7.33 8.70 -0.88
CA LEU A 226 -6.80 9.54 -1.95
C LEU A 226 -6.02 10.76 -1.43
N PRO A 227 -6.50 11.55 -0.44
CA PRO A 227 -5.72 12.65 0.10
C PRO A 227 -4.36 12.21 0.65
N TRP A 228 -4.33 11.09 1.39
CA TRP A 228 -3.08 10.54 1.91
C TRP A 228 -2.17 10.02 0.80
N LEU A 229 -2.71 9.22 -0.11
CA LEU A 229 -1.95 8.61 -1.19
C LEU A 229 -1.31 9.66 -2.12
N LEU A 230 -2.09 10.67 -2.53
CA LEU A 230 -1.64 11.72 -3.43
C LEU A 230 -0.56 12.60 -2.78
N GLU A 231 -0.78 13.04 -1.54
CA GLU A 231 0.18 13.88 -0.83
C GLU A 231 1.50 13.14 -0.56
N LEU A 232 1.44 11.88 -0.12
CA LEU A 232 2.65 11.09 0.14
C LEU A 232 3.43 10.78 -1.13
N ARG A 233 2.74 10.53 -2.26
CA ARG A 233 3.37 10.38 -3.58
C ARG A 233 4.02 11.69 -4.02
N ALA A 234 3.35 12.83 -3.85
CA ALA A 234 3.90 14.15 -4.17
C ALA A 234 5.15 14.46 -3.33
N ALA A 235 5.09 14.20 -2.02
CA ALA A 235 6.20 14.37 -1.09
C ALA A 235 7.42 13.51 -1.48
N ALA A 236 7.19 12.25 -1.88
CA ALA A 236 8.25 11.37 -2.38
C ALA A 236 8.83 11.87 -3.72
N GLY A 237 7.99 12.32 -4.65
CA GLY A 237 8.40 12.80 -5.96
C GLY A 237 9.22 14.08 -5.92
N ALA A 238 8.80 15.08 -5.12
CA ALA A 238 9.52 16.35 -4.96
C ALA A 238 10.91 16.20 -4.31
N ALA A 239 11.16 15.05 -3.68
CA ALA A 239 12.40 14.75 -2.98
C ALA A 239 13.50 14.14 -3.87
N VAL A 240 13.17 13.68 -5.08
CA VAL A 240 14.13 13.07 -6.01
C VAL A 240 14.49 14.07 -7.11
N PRO A 241 15.63 14.79 -7.01
CA PRO A 241 16.12 15.57 -8.15
C PRO A 241 16.56 14.59 -9.24
N ASP A 242 16.08 14.80 -10.47
CA ASP A 242 16.36 13.99 -11.67
C ASP A 242 15.69 12.60 -11.77
N ALA A 243 14.41 12.50 -11.43
CA ALA A 243 13.60 11.47 -12.10
C ALA A 243 13.55 11.83 -13.61
N PRO A 244 14.02 10.97 -14.54
CA PRO A 244 13.84 11.24 -15.95
C PRO A 244 12.36 11.40 -16.20
N VAL A 245 11.96 12.55 -16.75
CA VAL A 245 10.63 12.71 -17.33
C VAL A 245 10.54 11.63 -18.40
N VAL A 246 9.81 10.55 -18.10
CA VAL A 246 9.41 9.61 -19.13
C VAL A 246 8.43 10.39 -20.00
N HIS A 247 8.96 11.06 -21.02
CA HIS A 247 8.15 11.41 -22.16
C HIS A 247 7.60 10.08 -22.67
N VAL A 248 6.30 9.88 -22.50
CA VAL A 248 5.56 8.92 -23.30
C VAL A 248 5.59 9.50 -24.72
N SER A 249 6.70 9.24 -25.42
CA SER A 249 6.73 9.40 -26.87
C SER A 249 5.67 8.45 -27.39
N GLY A 250 4.59 9.02 -27.92
CA GLY A 250 3.56 8.27 -28.64
C GLY A 250 4.21 7.52 -29.79
N GLY A 251 4.67 6.30 -29.52
CA GLY A 251 4.99 5.33 -30.55
C GLY A 251 3.71 5.05 -31.33
N PRO A 252 3.79 4.83 -32.65
CA PRO A 252 2.62 4.66 -33.48
C PRO A 252 1.78 3.49 -32.94
N VAL A 253 0.49 3.75 -32.73
CA VAL A 253 -0.51 2.74 -32.39
C VAL A 253 -0.49 1.68 -33.47
N ARG A 254 0.04 0.49 -33.17
CA ARG A 254 -0.08 -0.66 -34.07
C ARG A 254 -1.54 -1.09 -34.10
N GLN A 255 -2.13 -1.08 -35.29
CA GLN A 255 -3.52 -1.49 -35.47
C GLN A 255 -3.65 -3.02 -35.40
N PRO A 256 -4.82 -3.55 -35.02
CA PRO A 256 -5.07 -4.99 -34.87
C PRO A 256 -4.88 -5.84 -36.15
N ALA A 257 -4.65 -5.21 -37.31
CA ALA A 257 -4.44 -5.90 -38.58
C ALA A 257 -3.05 -6.57 -38.70
N ASP A 258 -2.09 -6.22 -37.85
CA ASP A 258 -0.71 -6.73 -37.93
C ASP A 258 -0.54 -8.18 -37.42
N PHE A 259 -1.60 -8.81 -36.90
CA PHE A 259 -1.57 -10.17 -36.33
C PHE A 259 -2.13 -11.27 -37.27
N LEU A 260 -2.51 -10.92 -38.51
CA LEU A 260 -3.02 -11.88 -39.48
C LEU A 260 -2.21 -11.85 -40.78
N ALA A 261 -1.01 -12.41 -40.73
CA ALA A 261 -0.35 -12.95 -41.92
C ALA A 261 0.08 -14.40 -41.61
N PRO A 262 -0.25 -15.38 -42.47
CA PRO A 262 0.17 -16.76 -42.27
C PRO A 262 1.67 -16.93 -42.57
N SER A 263 2.25 -17.91 -41.90
CA SER A 263 3.67 -18.30 -41.87
C SER A 263 4.38 -18.36 -43.22
#